data_AF-B4W4S9-F1
#
_entry.id   AF-B4W4S9-F1
#
_cell.length_a   1.000
_cell.length_b   1.000
_cell.length_c   1.000
_cell.angle_alpha   90.00
_cell.angle_beta   90.00
_cell.angle_gamma   90.00
#
_symmetry.space_group_name_H-M   'P 1'
#
loop_
_entity.id
_entity.type
_entity.pdbx_description
1 polymer ?
#
loop_
_entity_poly.entity_id
_entity_poly.type
_entity_poly.pdbx_seq_one_letter_code
_entity_poly.pdbx_strand_id
1 'polypeptide(L)' 'MTILIALFIIGWVAAAVLGTLAYFRGEQRKPIHDRNWRSESFEQLAQSITGTEIDYTERTPAYRMDAYSSANLPS' A
#
# COMPACT_ATOMS: atom_id res chain seq x y z
N MET A 1 -20.59 -32.19 1.31
CA MET A 1 -20.86 -30.74 1.12
C MET A 1 -20.00 -29.87 2.04
N THR A 2 -19.87 -30.16 3.33
CA THR A 2 -19.07 -29.38 4.29
C THR A 2 -17.63 -29.11 3.83
N ILE A 3 -16.90 -30.14 3.38
CA ILE A 3 -15.50 -30.01 2.94
C ILE A 3 -15.37 -29.09 1.72
N LEU A 4 -16.30 -29.19 0.76
CA LEU A 4 -16.27 -28.37 -0.45
C LEU A 4 -16.50 -26.89 -0.12
N ILE A 5 -17.46 -26.60 0.77
CA ILE A 5 -17.73 -25.24 1.23
C ILE A 5 -16.51 -24.68 1.98
N ALA A 6 -15.92 -25.47 2.88
CA ALA A 6 -14.73 -25.06 3.62
C ALA A 6 -13.55 -24.75 2.68
N LEU A 7 -13.34 -25.57 1.64
CA LEU A 7 -12.30 -25.35 0.63
C LEU A 7 -12.46 -23.99 -0.05
N PHE A 8 -13.68 -23.64 -0.47
CA PHE A 8 -13.94 -22.35 -1.13
C PHE A 8 -13.77 -21.16 -0.19
N ILE A 9 -14.24 -21.28 1.06
CA ILE A 9 -14.06 -20.21 2.06
C ILE A 9 -12.56 -19.99 2.33
N ILE A 10 -11.80 -21.05 2.57
CA ILE A 10 -10.36 -20.96 2.83
C ILE A 10 -9.62 -20.40 1.61
N GLY A 11 -9.94 -20.89 0.41
CA GLY A 11 -9.34 -20.39 -0.83
C GLY A 11 -9.62 -18.91 -1.07
N TRP A 12 -10.86 -18.47 -0.81
CA TRP A 12 -11.25 -17.07 -0.92
C TRP A 12 -10.53 -16.18 0.10
N VAL A 13 -10.47 -16.61 1.37
CA VAL A 13 -9.72 -15.88 2.43
C VAL A 13 -8.24 -15.78 2.06
N ALA A 14 -7.63 -16.88 1.60
CA ALA A 14 -6.24 -16.89 1.18
C ALA A 14 -5.99 -15.90 0.03
N ALA A 15 -6.86 -15.89 -0.99
CA ALA A 15 -6.75 -14.95 -2.11
C ALA A 15 -6.90 -13.49 -1.66
N ALA A 16 -7.84 -13.19 -0.75
CA ALA A 16 -8.02 -11.86 -0.20
C ALA A 16 -6.76 -11.39 0.56
N VAL A 17 -6.23 -12.21 1.46
CA VAL A 17 -5.02 -11.90 2.23
C VAL A 17 -3.82 -11.67 1.32
N LEU A 18 -3.58 -12.56 0.36
CA LEU A 18 -2.47 -12.43 -0.58
C LEU A 18 -2.62 -11.19 -1.48
N GLY A 19 -3.83 -10.91 -1.96
CA GLY A 19 -4.12 -9.73 -2.76
C GLY A 19 -3.86 -8.43 -1.99
N THR A 20 -4.29 -8.35 -0.73
CA THR A 20 -4.02 -7.21 0.15
C THR A 20 -2.52 -7.02 0.38
N LEU A 21 -1.79 -8.08 0.71
CA LEU A 21 -0.33 -8.03 0.88
C LEU A 21 0.39 -7.56 -0.39
N ALA A 22 -0.01 -8.10 -1.55
CA ALA A 22 0.57 -7.74 -2.84
C ALA A 22 0.32 -6.27 -3.20
N TYR A 23 -0.89 -5.78 -2.95
CA TYR A 23 -1.25 -4.38 -3.17
C TYR A 23 -0.35 -3.44 -2.34
N PHE A 24 -0.30 -3.62 -1.02
CA PHE A 24 0.47 -2.71 -0.16
C PHE A 24 1.98 -2.79 -0.43
N ARG A 25 2.54 -3.99 -0.67
CA ARG A 25 3.95 -4.11 -1.06
C ARG A 25 4.27 -3.51 -2.44
N GLY A 26 3.30 -3.46 -3.34
CA GLY A 26 3.43 -2.76 -4.62
C GLY A 26 3.43 -1.25 -4.41
N GLU A 27 2.49 -0.75 -3.61
CA GLU A 27 2.36 0.66 -3.27
C GLU A 27 3.58 1.24 -2.54
N GLN A 28 4.26 0.45 -1.71
CA GLN A 28 5.49 0.85 -1.03
C GLN A 28 6.68 1.07 -1.97
N ARG A 29 6.69 0.42 -3.15
CA ARG A 29 7.81 0.48 -4.12
C ARG A 29 7.53 1.31 -5.37
N LYS A 30 6.26 1.55 -5.69
CA LYS A 30 5.91 2.28 -6.90
C LYS A 30 6.40 3.72 -6.84
N PRO A 31 6.74 4.34 -7.98
CA PRO A 31 6.95 5.76 -8.05
C PRO A 31 5.68 6.52 -7.64
N ILE A 32 5.81 7.50 -6.75
CA ILE A 32 4.67 8.26 -6.21
C ILE A 32 4.78 9.75 -6.48
N HIS A 33 3.64 10.43 -6.42
CA HIS A 33 3.58 11.90 -6.43
C HIS A 33 3.95 12.45 -5.04
N ASP A 34 4.50 13.67 -5.01
CA ASP A 34 4.95 14.35 -3.79
C ASP A 34 3.85 14.47 -2.71
N ARG A 35 2.59 14.68 -3.11
CA ARG A 35 1.44 14.71 -2.17
C ARG A 35 1.23 13.40 -1.40
N ASN A 36 1.58 12.28 -2.02
CA ASN A 36 1.40 10.94 -1.44
C ASN A 36 2.64 10.53 -0.62
N TRP A 37 3.72 11.30 -0.72
CA TRP A 37 4.96 11.12 0.03
C TRP A 37 4.77 11.45 1.51
N ARG A 38 3.91 12.43 1.81
CA ARG A 38 3.63 12.91 3.18
C ARG A 38 2.40 12.25 3.82
N SER A 39 2.12 10.98 3.49
CA SER A 39 0.96 10.26 4.05
C SER A 39 1.39 9.30 5.16
N GLU A 40 1.46 9.83 6.39
CA GLU A 40 1.78 9.04 7.60
C GLU A 40 0.73 7.94 7.84
N SER A 41 -0.55 8.23 7.60
CA SER A 41 -1.63 7.26 7.74
C SER A 41 -1.51 6.08 6.77
N PHE A 42 -1.04 6.33 5.53
CA PHE A 42 -0.75 5.27 4.58
C PHE A 42 0.43 4.43 5.05
N GLU A 43 1.49 5.05 5.55
CA GLU A 43 2.69 4.37 6.04
C GLU A 43 2.37 3.44 7.22
N GLN A 44 1.68 3.93 8.23
CA GLN A 44 1.25 3.14 9.38
C GLN A 44 0.37 1.95 8.96
N LEU A 45 -0.60 2.19 8.07
CA LEU A 45 -1.46 1.13 7.57
C LEU A 45 -0.67 0.08 6.75
N ALA A 46 0.18 0.53 5.84
CA ALA A 46 1.00 -0.35 5.01
C ALA A 46 1.93 -1.21 5.87
N GLN A 47 2.59 -0.63 6.88
CA GLN A 47 3.45 -1.36 7.80
C GLN A 47 2.65 -2.37 8.64
N SER A 48 1.47 -1.98 9.14
CA SER A 48 0.62 -2.89 9.93
C SER A 48 0.14 -4.12 9.14
N ILE A 49 -0.03 -3.98 7.82
CA ILE A 49 -0.47 -5.05 6.93
C ILE A 49 0.70 -5.89 6.43
N THR A 50 1.79 -5.26 6.02
CA THR A 50 2.91 -5.92 5.34
C THR A 50 4.03 -6.38 6.27
N GLY A 51 4.08 -5.83 7.48
CA GLY A 51 5.18 -5.99 8.43
C GLY A 51 6.48 -5.33 7.99
N THR A 52 6.46 -4.52 6.92
CA THR A 52 7.65 -3.88 6.34
C THR A 52 7.49 -2.37 6.31
N GLU A 53 8.50 -1.67 6.81
CA GLU A 53 8.61 -0.21 6.68
C GLU A 53 8.82 0.20 5.22
N ILE A 54 8.50 1.45 4.91
CA ILE A 54 8.67 1.99 3.57
C ILE A 54 10.15 2.35 3.38
N ASP A 55 10.81 1.68 2.44
CA ASP A 55 12.15 2.07 2.02
C ASP A 55 12.08 3.25 1.04
N TYR A 56 12.32 4.45 1.57
CA TYR A 56 12.36 5.69 0.80
C TYR A 56 13.59 5.83 -0.11
N THR A 57 14.56 4.92 -0.03
CA THR A 57 15.68 4.84 -0.99
C THR A 57 15.27 4.12 -2.28
N GLU A 58 14.34 3.17 -2.19
CA GLU A 58 13.78 2.45 -3.35
C GLU A 58 12.58 3.19 -3.97
N ARG A 59 11.80 3.90 -3.14
CA ARG A 59 10.63 4.66 -3.59
C ARG A 59 11.08 6.00 -4.18
N THR A 60 11.02 6.18 -5.49
CA THR A 60 11.43 7.44 -6.15
C THR A 60 10.24 8.28 -6.59
N PRO A 61 10.32 9.63 -6.57
CA PRO A 61 9.25 10.48 -7.08
C PRO A 61 9.07 10.28 -8.59
N ALA A 62 7.83 10.02 -9.02
CA ALA A 62 7.52 9.83 -10.45
C ALA A 62 7.70 11.13 -11.26
N TYR A 63 7.40 12.27 -10.62
CA TYR A 63 7.49 13.61 -11.20
C TYR A 63 7.96 14.58 -10.11
N ARG A 64 8.98 15.40 -10.41
CA ARG A 64 9.51 16.44 -9.51
C ARG A 64 8.75 17.78 -9.56
N MET A 65 7.72 17.88 -10.41
CA MET A 65 6.84 19.05 -10.46
C MET A 65 5.49 18.69 -9.88
N ASP A 66 5.17 19.24 -8.72
CA ASP A 66 3.81 19.25 -8.21
C ASP A 66 3.06 20.46 -8.80
N ALA A 67 2.41 20.26 -9.95
CA ALA A 67 1.58 21.27 -10.61
C ALA A 67 0.41 21.78 -9.74
N TYR A 68 0.14 21.09 -8.62
CA TYR A 68 -0.94 21.40 -7.68
C TYR A 68 -0.42 21.53 -6.24
N SER A 69 0.86 21.91 -6.05
CA SER A 69 1.43 22.25 -4.74
C SER A 69 0.61 23.39 -4.11
N SER A 70 -0.42 23.05 -3.36
CA SER A 70 -1.16 23.98 -2.53
C SER A 70 -0.38 24.16 -1.23
N ALA A 71 -0.24 25.39 -0.76
CA ALA A 71 0.43 25.70 0.51
C ALA A 71 -0.33 25.19 1.76
N ASN A 72 -1.34 24.34 1.59
CA ASN A 72 -2.23 23.81 2.63
C ASN A 72 -1.98 22.32 2.91
N LEU A 73 -0.76 21.82 2.70
CA LEU A 73 -0.42 20.49 3.20
C LEU A 73 -0.19 20.57 4.72
N PRO A 74 -0.78 19.66 5.52
CA PRO A 74 -0.57 19.63 6.97
C PRO A 74 0.92 19.60 7.29
N SER A 75 1.33 20.32 8.34
CA SER A 75 2.69 20.32 8.87
C SER A 75 3.06 18.93 9.38
#